data_AF-A0A256IFZ9-F1
#
_entry.id   AF-A0A256IFZ9-F1
#
_cell.length_a   1.000
_cell.length_b   1.000
_cell.length_c   1.000
_cell.angle_alpha   90.00
_cell.angle_beta   90.00
_cell.angle_gamma   90.00
#
_symmetry.space_group_name_H-M   'P 1'
#
loop_
_entity.id
_entity.type
_entity.pdbx_description
1 polymer ?
#
loop_
_entity_poly.entity_id
_entity_poly.type
_entity_poly.pdbx_seq_one_letter_code
_entity_poly.pdbx_strand_id
1 'polypeptide(L)'
;MSIDARNHDDAETFDGSGDGTGDEENKSRIARWANDWIQNPEKAYAVMLVFLGGVLLTTSLFPLYWLFNVSMAPPGQTDIPLLPTTIDLSVFIQVFQQVPFARFMFNSLFYAFTVTVFVLLVGSLAGYAFGRLEFRGKTPLLFSLLVLSFFPPATLFIPLFRA
;
A
#
# COMPACT_ATOMS: atom_id res chain seq x y z
N MET A 1 -58.46 -70.18 -8.30
CA MET A 1 -57.33 -70.67 -7.47
C MET A 1 -56.07 -69.94 -7.96
N SER A 2 -55.40 -69.25 -7.03
CA SER A 2 -54.08 -68.58 -7.06
C SER A 2 -53.81 -67.46 -8.09
N ILE A 3 -53.66 -66.21 -7.63
CA ILE A 3 -52.38 -65.48 -7.40
C ILE A 3 -51.73 -65.11 -8.74
N ASP A 4 -51.55 -63.84 -9.12
CA ASP A 4 -50.57 -62.95 -8.48
C ASP A 4 -50.87 -61.47 -8.77
N ALA A 5 -50.91 -60.67 -7.71
CA ALA A 5 -50.93 -59.21 -7.75
C ALA A 5 -49.49 -58.74 -7.55
N ARG A 6 -48.76 -58.54 -8.65
CA ARG A 6 -47.39 -58.03 -8.61
C ARG A 6 -47.23 -56.96 -9.67
N ASN A 7 -47.38 -55.71 -9.24
CA ASN A 7 -46.42 -54.62 -9.43
C ASN A 7 -47.16 -53.28 -9.28
N HIS A 8 -47.43 -52.94 -8.02
CA HIS A 8 -47.56 -51.57 -7.57
C HIS A 8 -46.13 -51.11 -7.23
N ASP A 9 -45.86 -49.80 -7.40
CA ASP A 9 -44.77 -49.07 -6.74
C ASP A 9 -43.48 -48.81 -7.54
N ASP A 10 -43.62 -48.17 -8.69
CA ASP A 10 -42.66 -47.18 -9.20
C ASP A 10 -42.99 -45.79 -8.60
N ALA A 11 -42.94 -45.72 -7.27
CA ALA A 11 -42.72 -44.46 -6.57
C ALA A 11 -41.21 -44.26 -6.47
N GLU A 12 -40.68 -43.36 -7.31
CA GLU A 12 -39.34 -42.82 -7.14
C GLU A 12 -39.21 -42.25 -5.72
N THR A 13 -38.60 -43.04 -4.85
CA THR A 13 -38.10 -42.59 -3.56
C THR A 13 -36.85 -41.79 -3.87
N PHE A 14 -37.00 -40.47 -3.93
CA PHE A 14 -35.88 -39.55 -3.84
C PHE A 14 -35.20 -39.78 -2.49
N ASP A 15 -34.13 -40.57 -2.53
CA ASP A 15 -33.32 -40.97 -1.40
C ASP A 15 -32.56 -39.75 -0.85
N GLY A 16 -33.15 -39.11 0.15
CA GLY A 16 -32.55 -38.03 0.93
C GLY A 16 -31.57 -38.54 2.00
N SER A 17 -30.70 -39.50 1.68
CA SER A 17 -29.70 -40.04 2.62
C SER A 17 -28.27 -39.89 2.09
N GLY A 18 -27.78 -38.65 2.04
CA GLY A 18 -26.41 -38.43 1.59
C GLY A 18 -25.82 -37.04 1.72
N ASP A 19 -26.17 -36.24 2.74
CA ASP A 19 -25.45 -34.97 3.01
C ASP A 19 -25.64 -34.41 4.43
N GLY A 20 -25.75 -35.26 5.46
CA GLY A 20 -26.04 -34.79 6.84
C GLY A 20 -24.81 -34.59 7.72
N THR A 21 -23.73 -35.32 7.47
CA THR A 21 -22.58 -35.40 8.40
C THR A 21 -21.50 -34.36 8.12
N GLY A 22 -21.28 -34.00 6.85
CA GLY A 22 -20.32 -32.96 6.45
C GLY A 22 -20.75 -31.56 6.88
N ASP A 23 -22.04 -31.29 6.84
CA ASP A 23 -22.63 -30.01 7.21
C ASP A 23 -22.61 -29.75 8.73
N GLU A 24 -22.85 -30.78 9.55
CA GLU A 24 -22.77 -30.65 11.01
C GLU A 24 -21.32 -30.50 11.49
N GLU A 25 -20.37 -31.21 10.87
CA GLU A 25 -18.95 -31.06 11.18
C GLU A 25 -18.44 -29.65 10.80
N ASN A 26 -18.81 -29.16 9.61
CA ASN A 26 -18.43 -27.81 9.15
C ASN A 26 -19.03 -26.71 10.03
N LYS A 27 -20.32 -26.83 10.39
CA LYS A 27 -20.97 -25.90 11.35
C LYS A 27 -20.29 -25.94 12.72
N SER A 28 -19.89 -27.11 13.20
CA SER A 28 -19.13 -27.28 14.45
C SER A 28 -17.74 -26.64 14.40
N ARG A 29 -17.06 -26.68 13.26
CA ARG A 29 -15.75 -26.03 13.07
C ARG A 29 -15.87 -24.50 13.04
N ILE A 30 -16.87 -23.97 12.32
CA ILE A 30 -17.13 -22.52 12.23
C ILE A 30 -17.61 -21.97 13.57
N ALA A 31 -18.50 -22.68 14.28
CA ALA A 31 -18.99 -22.26 15.59
C ALA A 31 -17.89 -22.22 16.65
N ARG A 32 -16.96 -23.19 16.64
CA ARG A 32 -15.78 -23.19 17.53
C ARG A 32 -14.85 -22.02 17.25
N TRP A 33 -14.53 -21.79 15.97
CA TRP A 33 -13.72 -20.65 15.55
C TRP A 33 -14.35 -19.32 15.97
N ALA A 34 -15.66 -19.13 15.72
CA ALA A 34 -16.40 -17.93 16.13
C ALA A 34 -16.43 -17.72 17.65
N ASN A 35 -16.66 -18.78 18.43
CA ASN A 35 -16.69 -18.71 19.90
C ASN A 35 -15.30 -18.35 20.48
N ASP A 36 -14.22 -18.83 19.87
CA ASP A 36 -12.85 -18.48 20.26
C ASP A 36 -12.54 -16.98 20.06
N TRP A 37 -13.06 -16.35 19.00
CA TRP A 37 -12.93 -14.90 18.77
C TRP A 37 -13.75 -14.06 19.75
N ILE A 38 -14.89 -14.57 20.20
CA ILE A 38 -15.76 -13.88 21.16
C ILE A 38 -15.17 -13.97 22.58
N GLN A 39 -14.61 -15.13 22.96
CA GLN A 39 -14.01 -15.32 24.28
C GLN A 39 -12.65 -14.63 24.46
N ASN A 40 -11.89 -14.40 23.37
CA ASN A 40 -10.58 -13.76 23.41
C ASN A 40 -10.53 -12.48 22.56
N PRO A 41 -11.09 -11.35 23.03
CA PRO A 41 -11.10 -10.10 22.27
C PRO A 41 -9.70 -9.58 21.91
N GLU A 42 -8.69 -9.84 22.75
CA GLU A 42 -7.30 -9.43 22.48
C GLU A 42 -6.71 -10.10 21.22
N LYS A 43 -7.03 -11.38 20.99
CA LYS A 43 -6.59 -12.10 19.79
C LYS A 43 -7.34 -11.62 18.54
N ALA A 44 -8.62 -11.27 18.68
CA ALA A 44 -9.42 -10.67 17.61
C ALA A 44 -8.81 -9.35 17.14
N TYR A 45 -8.46 -8.44 18.06
CA TYR A 45 -7.78 -7.20 17.72
C TYR A 45 -6.39 -7.43 17.13
N ALA A 46 -5.62 -8.39 17.64
CA ALA A 46 -4.31 -8.71 17.11
C ALA A 46 -4.37 -9.23 15.66
N VAL A 47 -5.30 -10.14 15.34
CA VAL A 47 -5.44 -10.64 13.97
C VAL A 47 -6.00 -9.59 13.03
N MET A 48 -6.94 -8.76 13.47
CA MET A 48 -7.42 -7.62 12.68
C MET A 48 -6.30 -6.62 12.38
N LEU A 49 -5.43 -6.33 13.36
CA LEU A 49 -4.26 -5.47 13.17
C LEU A 49 -3.23 -6.09 12.23
N VAL A 50 -2.93 -7.38 12.36
CA VAL A 50 -2.00 -8.08 11.45
C VAL A 50 -2.56 -8.11 10.03
N PHE A 51 -3.86 -8.36 9.88
CA PHE A 51 -4.52 -8.31 8.58
C PHE A 51 -4.45 -6.92 7.96
N LEU A 52 -4.83 -5.87 8.71
CA LEU A 52 -4.74 -4.49 8.27
C LEU A 52 -3.29 -4.09 7.92
N GLY A 53 -2.33 -4.45 8.76
CA GLY A 53 -0.91 -4.25 8.53
C GLY A 53 -0.44 -4.96 7.26
N GLY A 54 -0.88 -6.20 7.02
CA GLY A 54 -0.59 -6.96 5.81
C GLY A 54 -1.15 -6.31 4.54
N VAL A 55 -2.38 -5.79 4.59
CA VAL A 55 -3.01 -5.07 3.47
C VAL A 55 -2.24 -3.78 3.16
N LEU A 56 -1.91 -2.98 4.19
CA LEU A 56 -1.17 -1.73 4.03
C LEU A 56 0.24 -1.98 3.48
N LEU A 57 0.93 -2.99 4.02
CA LEU A 57 2.28 -3.37 3.60
C LEU A 57 2.28 -3.85 2.15
N THR A 58 1.34 -4.72 1.77
CA THR A 58 1.21 -5.20 0.38
C THR A 58 0.89 -4.06 -0.58
N THR A 59 -0.07 -3.20 -0.24
CA THR A 59 -0.47 -2.06 -1.09
C THR A 59 0.68 -1.06 -1.27
N SER A 60 1.48 -0.85 -0.23
CA SER A 60 2.61 0.10 -0.27
C SER A 60 3.85 -0.48 -0.97
N LEU A 61 4.12 -1.77 -0.81
CA LEU A 61 5.27 -2.44 -1.43
C LEU A 61 5.01 -2.84 -2.89
N PHE A 62 3.76 -3.05 -3.28
CA PHE A 62 3.44 -3.47 -4.65
C PHE A 62 3.99 -2.49 -5.71
N PRO A 63 3.83 -1.16 -5.60
CA PRO A 63 4.46 -0.22 -6.54
C PRO A 63 5.99 -0.27 -6.54
N LEU A 64 6.63 -0.55 -5.39
CA LEU A 64 8.09 -0.68 -5.30
C LEU A 64 8.59 -1.96 -5.98
N TYR A 65 7.88 -3.08 -5.77
CA TYR A 65 8.12 -4.33 -6.48
C TYR A 65 7.97 -4.13 -7.99
N TRP A 66 6.90 -3.44 -8.40
CA TRP A 66 6.67 -3.15 -9.81
C TRP A 66 7.79 -2.27 -10.40
N LEU A 67 8.20 -1.21 -9.70
CA LEU A 67 9.29 -0.34 -10.14
C LEU A 67 10.61 -1.10 -10.30
N PHE A 68 10.89 -2.04 -9.39
CA PHE A 68 12.06 -2.91 -9.48
C PHE A 68 12.01 -3.78 -10.75
N ASN A 69 10.85 -4.39 -11.03
CA ASN A 69 10.65 -5.18 -12.24
C ASN A 69 10.80 -4.34 -13.52
N VAL A 70 10.25 -3.12 -13.53
CA VAL A 70 10.41 -2.18 -14.65
C VAL A 70 11.88 -1.77 -14.85
N SER A 71 12.67 -1.63 -13.77
CA SER A 71 14.08 -1.24 -13.87
C SER A 71 14.97 -2.26 -14.59
N MET A 72 14.53 -3.53 -14.65
CA MET A 72 15.21 -4.62 -15.35
C MET A 72 14.70 -4.84 -16.78
N ALA A 73 13.60 -4.20 -17.18
CA ALA A 73 13.05 -4.35 -18.52
C ALA A 73 13.93 -3.60 -19.55
N PRO A 74 14.15 -4.17 -20.75
CA PRO A 74 14.82 -3.49 -21.84
C PRO A 74 14.17 -2.13 -22.18
N PRO A 75 14.96 -1.14 -22.62
CA PRO A 75 14.44 0.18 -22.97
C PRO A 75 13.35 0.09 -24.06
N GLY A 76 12.18 0.65 -23.78
CA GLY A 76 11.06 0.71 -24.74
C GLY A 76 10.10 -0.48 -24.71
N GLN A 77 10.29 -1.46 -23.82
CA GLN A 77 9.30 -2.52 -23.60
C GLN A 77 8.14 -2.00 -22.73
N THR A 78 6.93 -1.97 -23.29
CA THR A 78 5.72 -1.53 -22.59
C THR A 78 4.98 -2.68 -21.90
N ASP A 79 5.12 -3.90 -22.42
CA ASP A 79 4.51 -5.11 -21.86
C ASP A 79 5.48 -5.79 -20.90
N ILE A 80 5.47 -5.32 -19.65
CA ILE A 80 6.32 -5.85 -18.58
C ILE A 80 5.47 -6.89 -17.82
N PRO A 81 5.83 -8.19 -17.84
CA PRO A 81 5.07 -9.22 -17.13
C PRO A 81 5.15 -9.03 -15.61
N LEU A 82 4.15 -9.50 -14.85
CA LEU A 82 4.14 -9.40 -13.38
C LEU A 82 5.35 -10.07 -12.71
N LEU A 83 5.96 -11.05 -13.36
CA LEU A 83 7.18 -11.73 -12.92
C LEU A 83 8.28 -11.44 -13.94
N PRO A 84 9.51 -11.11 -13.50
CA PRO A 84 10.62 -10.86 -14.41
C PRO A 84 10.94 -12.11 -15.21
N THR A 85 10.95 -12.00 -16.54
CA THR A 85 11.36 -13.08 -17.45
C THR A 85 12.87 -13.34 -17.39
N THR A 86 13.66 -12.29 -17.19
CA THR A 86 15.12 -12.36 -17.04
C THR A 86 15.60 -11.28 -16.05
N ILE A 87 16.43 -11.66 -15.10
CA ILE A 87 17.07 -10.74 -14.15
C ILE A 87 18.42 -10.32 -14.76
N ASP A 88 18.49 -9.13 -15.36
CA ASP A 88 19.73 -8.58 -15.93
C ASP A 88 20.25 -7.41 -15.09
N LEU A 89 21.35 -7.64 -14.37
CA LEU A 89 22.01 -6.61 -13.55
C LEU A 89 22.92 -5.69 -14.38
N SER A 90 23.20 -6.04 -15.63
CA SER A 90 24.08 -5.24 -16.50
C SER A 90 23.49 -3.85 -16.77
N VAL A 91 22.17 -3.73 -16.75
CA VAL A 91 21.43 -2.46 -16.92
C VAL A 91 21.91 -1.41 -15.91
N PHE A 92 22.16 -1.79 -14.66
CA PHE A 92 22.64 -0.86 -13.64
C PHE A 92 24.04 -0.35 -13.96
N ILE A 93 24.93 -1.20 -14.48
CA ILE A 93 26.30 -0.80 -14.86
C ILE A 93 26.27 0.11 -16.09
N GLN A 94 25.43 -0.22 -17.07
CA GLN A 94 25.29 0.56 -18.31
C GLN A 94 24.87 2.00 -18.03
N VAL A 95 24.00 2.26 -17.05
CA VAL A 95 23.59 3.63 -16.68
C VAL A 95 24.78 4.50 -16.26
N PHE A 96 25.75 3.95 -15.52
CA PHE A 96 26.96 4.70 -15.13
C PHE A 96 27.92 4.96 -16.29
N GLN A 97 27.85 4.17 -17.37
CA GLN A 97 28.68 4.33 -18.55
C GLN A 97 28.06 5.27 -19.59
N GLN A 98 26.74 5.24 -19.75
CA GLN A 98 26.04 6.04 -20.76
C GLN A 98 25.81 7.49 -20.34
N VAL A 99 25.61 7.74 -19.04
CA VAL A 99 25.38 9.08 -18.49
C VAL A 99 26.26 9.33 -17.27
N PRO A 100 26.59 10.58 -16.94
CA PRO A 100 27.33 10.91 -15.71
C PRO A 100 26.43 10.78 -14.47
N PHE A 101 25.82 9.61 -14.26
CA PHE A 101 24.83 9.32 -13.22
C PHE A 101 25.35 9.65 -11.82
N ALA A 102 26.61 9.30 -11.52
CA ALA A 102 27.24 9.62 -10.25
C ALA A 102 27.29 11.13 -9.95
N ARG A 103 27.48 11.97 -10.97
CA ARG A 103 27.46 13.43 -10.81
C ARG A 103 26.04 13.93 -10.54
N PHE A 104 25.03 13.39 -11.21
CA PHE A 104 23.64 13.75 -10.95
C PHE A 104 23.22 13.36 -9.53
N MET A 105 23.58 12.15 -9.08
CA MET A 105 23.34 11.69 -7.72
C MET A 105 24.02 12.60 -6.68
N PHE A 106 25.29 12.96 -6.91
CA PHE A 106 26.02 13.85 -6.01
C PHE A 106 25.42 15.25 -5.96
N ASN A 107 25.10 15.84 -7.12
CA ASN A 107 24.50 17.18 -7.19
C ASN A 107 23.16 17.23 -6.45
N SER A 108 22.31 16.24 -6.66
CA SER A 108 21.01 16.15 -5.97
C SER A 108 21.17 15.95 -4.47
N LEU A 109 22.10 15.09 -4.05
CA LEU A 109 22.37 14.85 -2.63
C LEU A 109 22.92 16.09 -1.94
N PHE A 110 23.89 16.75 -2.57
CA PHE A 110 24.47 17.99 -2.07
C PHE A 110 23.40 19.09 -1.96
N TYR A 111 22.62 19.30 -3.02
CA TYR A 111 21.54 20.27 -3.04
C TYR A 111 20.50 20.00 -1.94
N ALA A 112 20.00 18.76 -1.85
CA ALA A 112 19.02 18.36 -0.84
C ALA A 112 19.57 18.58 0.57
N PHE A 113 20.80 18.15 0.84
CA PHE A 113 21.43 18.32 2.14
C PHE A 113 21.59 19.80 2.52
N THR A 114 22.15 20.61 1.63
CA THR A 114 22.33 22.05 1.87
C THR A 114 21.00 22.74 2.13
N VAL A 115 19.99 22.51 1.30
CA VAL A 115 18.65 23.10 1.49
C VAL A 115 18.03 22.64 2.81
N THR A 116 18.11 21.35 3.15
CA THR A 116 17.59 20.85 4.44
C THR A 116 18.25 21.54 5.62
N VAL A 117 19.58 21.71 5.62
CA VAL A 117 20.29 22.42 6.70
C VAL A 117 19.79 23.86 6.82
N PHE A 118 19.70 24.60 5.71
CA PHE A 118 19.20 25.98 5.74
C PHE A 118 17.75 26.07 6.22
N VAL A 119 16.88 25.19 5.75
CA VAL A 119 15.47 25.15 6.16
C VAL A 119 15.34 24.80 7.64
N LEU A 120 16.13 23.87 8.17
CA LEU A 120 16.12 23.55 9.59
C LEU A 120 16.63 24.70 10.45
N LEU A 121 17.69 25.40 10.02
CA LEU A 121 18.20 26.58 10.74
C LEU A 121 17.13 27.67 10.78
N VAL A 122 16.62 28.10 9.63
CA VAL A 122 15.62 29.18 9.57
C VAL A 122 14.31 28.75 10.23
N GLY A 123 13.86 27.53 9.96
CA GLY A 123 12.61 26.98 10.48
C GLY A 123 12.63 26.78 11.99
N SER A 124 13.75 26.34 12.57
CA SER A 124 13.88 26.22 14.02
C SER A 124 13.88 27.59 14.71
N LEU A 125 14.59 28.58 14.15
CA LEU A 125 14.56 29.96 14.66
C LEU A 125 13.16 30.57 14.59
N ALA A 126 12.48 30.41 13.44
CA ALA A 126 11.11 30.87 13.27
C ALA A 126 10.15 30.17 14.24
N GLY A 127 10.24 28.84 14.35
CA GLY A 127 9.45 28.04 15.29
C GLY A 127 9.66 28.46 16.74
N TYR A 128 10.90 28.76 17.15
CA TYR A 128 11.19 29.28 18.48
C TYR A 128 10.56 30.66 18.70
N ALA A 129 10.68 31.57 17.72
CA ALA A 129 10.09 32.89 17.80
C ALA A 129 8.55 32.84 17.92
N PHE A 130 7.88 32.02 17.10
CA PHE A 130 6.43 31.85 17.20
C PHE A 130 6.00 31.08 18.47
N GLY A 131 6.81 30.16 18.97
CA GLY A 131 6.47 29.32 20.12
C GLY A 131 6.70 29.99 21.48
N ARG A 132 7.76 30.80 21.61
CA ARG A 132 8.20 31.35 22.91
C ARG A 132 8.08 32.87 23.03
N LEU A 133 8.09 33.62 21.93
CA LEU A 133 8.00 35.08 21.98
C LEU A 133 6.55 35.54 21.78
N GLU A 134 6.14 36.53 22.56
CA GLU A 134 4.87 37.23 22.42
C GLU A 134 5.10 38.57 21.73
N PHE A 135 4.69 38.68 20.46
CA PHE A 135 4.86 39.90 19.66
C PHE A 135 3.55 40.29 18.97
N ARG A 136 3.35 41.59 18.76
CA ARG A 136 2.07 42.20 18.33
C ARG A 136 1.62 41.87 16.90
N GLY A 137 2.36 41.04 16.16
CA GLY A 137 2.06 40.61 14.78
C GLY A 137 2.01 39.09 14.60
N LYS A 138 1.98 38.32 15.68
CA LYS A 138 2.10 36.84 15.67
C LYS A 138 0.99 36.15 14.86
N THR A 139 -0.26 36.51 15.12
CA THR A 139 -1.44 35.89 14.48
C THR A 139 -1.49 36.10 12.97
N PRO A 140 -1.37 37.33 12.42
CA PRO A 140 -1.41 37.50 10.97
C PRO A 140 -0.22 36.84 10.27
N LEU A 141 0.99 36.85 10.86
CA LEU A 141 2.15 36.15 10.29
C LEU A 141 1.96 34.63 10.24
N LEU A 142 1.42 34.03 11.30
CA LEU A 142 1.13 32.60 11.33
C LEU A 142 0.05 32.23 10.30
N PHE A 143 -0.98 33.07 10.16
CA PHE A 143 -2.01 32.90 9.16
C PHE A 143 -1.43 33.01 7.73
N SER A 144 -0.58 33.99 7.45
CA SER A 144 0.11 34.10 6.16
C SER A 144 0.97 32.87 5.86
N LEU A 145 1.71 32.34 6.84
CA LEU A 145 2.50 31.12 6.68
C LEU A 145 1.62 29.93 6.28
N LEU A 146 0.45 29.81 6.92
CA LEU A 146 -0.53 28.78 6.60
C LEU A 146 -1.07 28.94 5.18
N VAL A 147 -1.45 30.16 4.78
CA VAL A 147 -1.90 30.47 3.41
C VAL A 147 -0.83 30.13 2.38
N LEU A 148 0.44 30.46 2.65
CA LEU A 148 1.57 30.10 1.78
C LEU A 148 1.74 28.58 1.68
N SER A 149 1.53 27.83 2.76
CA SER A 149 1.65 26.36 2.75
C SER A 149 0.58 25.67 1.90
N PHE A 150 -0.58 26.30 1.69
CA PHE A 150 -1.63 25.81 0.80
C PHE A 150 -1.40 26.18 -0.67
N PHE A 151 -0.43 27.06 -0.95
CA PHE A 151 -0.17 27.49 -2.31
C PHE A 151 0.42 26.33 -3.13
N PRO A 152 -0.22 25.91 -4.23
CA PRO A 152 0.23 24.74 -4.97
C PRO A 152 1.57 25.07 -5.65
N PRO A 153 2.61 24.23 -5.48
CA PRO A 153 3.93 24.47 -6.10
C PRO A 153 3.86 24.69 -7.61
N ALA A 154 2.83 24.15 -8.27
CA ALA A 154 2.60 24.30 -9.70
C ALA A 154 2.42 25.75 -10.17
N THR A 155 1.94 26.64 -9.30
CA THR A 155 1.76 28.07 -9.63
C THR A 155 3.08 28.80 -9.85
N LEU A 156 4.18 28.27 -9.31
CA LEU A 156 5.52 28.83 -9.48
C LEU A 156 6.14 28.50 -10.84
N PHE A 157 5.59 27.53 -11.60
CA PHE A 157 6.12 27.19 -12.92
C PHE A 157 5.83 28.27 -13.97
N ILE A 158 4.64 28.89 -13.95
CA ILE A 158 4.25 29.93 -14.93
C ILE A 158 5.27 31.08 -15.00
N PRO A 159 5.69 31.69 -13.86
CA PRO A 159 6.70 32.74 -13.90
C PRO A 159 8.11 32.24 -14.23
N LEU A 160 8.48 31.01 -13.84
CA LEU A 160 9.82 30.45 -14.12
C LEU A 160 10.06 30.14 -15.60
N PHE A 161 9.03 29.78 -16.36
CA PHE A 161 9.16 29.47 -17.80
C PHE A 161 8.93 30.68 -18.71
N ARG A 162 8.39 31.80 -18.19
CA ARG A 162 8.16 33.04 -18.96
C ARG A 162 9.23 34.11 -18.74
N ALA A 163 10.18 33.89 -17.83
CA ALA A 163 11.37 34.72 -17.63
C ALA A 163 12.54 34.17 -18.45
#